data_AF-A0A7J7YFP7-F1
#
_entry.id   AF-A0A7J7YFP7-F1
#
_cell.length_a   1.000
_cell.length_b   1.000
_cell.length_c   1.000
_cell.angle_alpha   90.00
_cell.angle_beta   90.00
_cell.angle_gamma   90.00
#
_symmetry.space_group_name_H-M   'P 1'
#
loop_
_entity.id
_entity.type
_entity.pdbx_description
1 polymer ?
#
loop_
_entity_poly.entity_id
_entity_poly.type
_entity_poly.pdbx_seq_one_letter_code
_entity_poly.pdbx_strand_id
1 'polypeptide(L)' 'MEVRNSNFAAFIDIFTSNTYVMVVMSDPSIPSAATLINIRNARKHFEKLERVDGPKQCLLMR' A
#
# COMPACT_ATOMS: atom_id res chain seq x y z
N MET A 1 -0.85 -9.23 -6.04
CA MET A 1 -1.24 -10.53 -5.47
C MET A 1 -2.46 -10.33 -4.58
N GLU A 2 -3.46 -11.19 -4.65
CA GLU A 2 -4.65 -11.14 -3.78
C GLU A 2 -4.89 -12.51 -3.15
N VAL A 3 -5.24 -12.54 -1.85
CA VAL A 3 -5.66 -13.72 -1.11
C VAL A 3 -7.00 -13.43 -0.46
N ARG A 4 -8.00 -14.29 -0.65
CA ARG A 4 -9.35 -14.10 -0.10
C ARG A 4 -9.88 -15.38 0.53
N ASN A 5 -10.58 -15.23 1.66
CA ASN A 5 -11.39 -16.28 2.27
C ASN A 5 -12.73 -15.70 2.75
N SER A 6 -13.52 -16.48 3.50
CA SER A 6 -14.82 -16.07 4.04
C SER A 6 -14.74 -14.95 5.08
N ASN A 7 -13.56 -14.69 5.66
CA ASN A 7 -13.37 -13.81 6.80
C ASN A 7 -12.61 -12.54 6.44
N PHE A 8 -11.77 -12.56 5.39
CA PHE A 8 -10.97 -11.43 4.98
C PHE A 8 -10.52 -11.53 3.51
N ALA A 9 -10.10 -10.39 2.97
CA ALA A 9 -9.36 -10.26 1.74
C ALA A 9 -8.05 -9.49 1.99
N ALA A 10 -6.93 -9.98 1.49
CA ALA A 10 -5.63 -9.35 1.59
C ALA A 10 -5.02 -9.10 0.22
N PHE A 11 -4.41 -7.94 0.04
CA PHE A 11 -3.78 -7.50 -1.21
C PHE A 11 -2.32 -7.18 -0.92
N ILE A 12 -1.41 -7.76 -1.70
CA ILE A 12 0.01 -7.44 -1.67
C ILE A 12 0.40 -6.93 -3.06
N ASP A 13 0.87 -5.69 -3.11
CA ASP A 13 1.24 -5.04 -4.36
C ASP A 13 2.46 -4.12 -4.18
N ILE A 14 3.14 -3.82 -5.28
CA ILE A 14 4.20 -2.81 -5.32
C ILE A 14 3.56 -1.46 -5.02
N PHE A 15 4.07 -0.73 -4.04
CA PHE A 15 3.47 0.53 -3.63
C PHE A 15 4.27 1.72 -4.12
N THR A 16 5.52 1.86 -3.69
CA THR A 16 6.44 2.89 -4.19
C THR A 16 7.62 2.25 -4.91
N SER A 17 8.64 3.04 -5.28
CA SER A 17 9.83 2.51 -5.95
C SER A 17 10.60 1.49 -5.10
N ASN A 18 10.55 1.63 -3.77
CA ASN A 18 11.33 0.80 -2.85
C ASN A 18 10.48 -0.02 -1.87
N THR A 19 9.14 0.03 -1.97
CA THR A 19 8.26 -0.59 -0.98
C THR A 19 7.11 -1.39 -1.60
N TYR A 20 6.70 -2.42 -0.88
CA TYR A 20 5.45 -3.15 -1.10
C TYR A 20 4.43 -2.75 -0.04
N VAL A 21 3.14 -2.80 -0.39
CA VAL A 21 2.03 -2.59 0.55
C VAL A 21 1.24 -3.88 0.71
N MET A 22 0.83 -4.14 1.95
CA MET A 22 -0.15 -5.17 2.28
C MET A 22 -1.40 -4.49 2.84
N VAL A 23 -2.55 -4.70 2.20
CA VAL A 23 -3.85 -4.19 2.66
C VAL A 23 -4.72 -5.37 3.06
N VAL A 24 -5.21 -5.38 4.31
CA VAL A 24 -6.12 -6.41 4.82
C VAL A 24 -7.49 -5.78 5.04
N MET A 25 -8.52 -6.37 4.44
CA MET A 25 -9.91 -5.98 4.59
C MET A 25 -10.67 -7.09 5.29
N SER A 26 -11.41 -6.77 6.35
CA SER A 26 -12.28 -7.72 7.05
C SER A 26 -13.55 -8.06 6.27
N ASP A 27 -13.90 -7.26 5.26
CA ASP A 27 -15.07 -7.49 4.41
C ASP A 27 -14.64 -8.02 3.02
N PRO A 28 -14.77 -9.34 2.77
CA PRO A 28 -14.47 -9.94 1.49
C PRO A 28 -15.64 -9.83 0.49
N SER A 29 -16.69 -9.05 0.74
CA SER A 29 -17.71 -8.73 -0.27
C SER A 29 -17.33 -7.51 -1.11
N ILE A 30 -16.43 -6.66 -0.59
CA ILE A 30 -15.96 -5.47 -1.31
C ILE A 30 -15.24 -5.90 -2.60
N PRO A 31 -15.61 -5.32 -3.76
CA PRO A 31 -14.96 -5.63 -5.03
C PRO A 31 -13.47 -5.30 -5.02
N SER A 32 -12.63 -6.23 -5.45
CA SER A 32 -11.17 -6.04 -5.56
C SER A 32 -10.79 -4.79 -6.36
N ALA A 33 -11.56 -4.48 -7.40
CA ALA A 33 -11.34 -3.31 -8.25
C ALA A 33 -11.34 -2.00 -7.46
N ALA A 34 -12.24 -1.86 -6.47
CA ALA A 34 -12.30 -0.66 -5.63
C ALA A 34 -11.02 -0.51 -4.80
N THR A 35 -10.56 -1.60 -4.18
CA THR A 35 -9.34 -1.61 -3.37
C THR A 35 -8.10 -1.34 -4.21
N LEU A 36 -7.98 -1.95 -5.39
CA LEU A 36 -6.85 -1.75 -6.28
C LEU A 36 -6.77 -0.31 -6.83
N ILE A 37 -7.91 0.30 -7.16
CA ILE A 37 -7.95 1.72 -7.55
C ILE A 37 -7.50 2.61 -6.39
N ASN A 38 -7.93 2.31 -5.17
CA ASN A 38 -7.52 3.06 -3.99
C ASN A 38 -6.01 2.93 -3.72
N ILE A 39 -5.44 1.72 -3.83
CA ILE A 39 -3.99 1.49 -3.71
C ILE A 39 -3.24 2.32 -4.77
N ARG A 40 -3.69 2.28 -6.03
CA ARG A 40 -3.09 3.07 -7.11
C ARG A 40 -3.17 4.58 -6.85
N ASN A 41 -4.30 5.06 -6.33
CA ASN A 41 -4.49 6.47 -6.03
C ASN A 41 -3.67 6.93 -4.83
N ALA A 42 -3.46 6.07 -3.83
CA ALA A 42 -2.63 6.37 -2.67
C ALA A 42 -1.14 6.44 -3.04
N ARG A 43 -0.66 5.61 -3.96
CA ARG A 43 0.75 5.54 -4.40
C ARG A 43 1.41 6.91 -4.59
N LYS A 44 0.79 7.81 -5.38
CA LYS A 44 1.36 9.15 -5.67
C LYS A 44 1.60 10.01 -4.42
N HIS A 45 0.80 9.82 -3.37
CA HIS A 45 0.96 10.55 -2.12
C HIS A 45 2.15 10.00 -1.32
N PHE A 46 2.30 8.68 -1.28
CA PHE A 46 3.40 8.02 -0.58
C PHE A 46 4.74 8.15 -1.32
N GLU A 47 4.74 8.14 -2.65
CA GLU A 47 5.94 8.45 -3.44
C GLU A 47 6.46 9.87 -3.15
N LYS A 48 5.54 10.83 -2.95
CA LYS A 48 5.92 12.20 -2.58
C LYS A 48 6.55 12.24 -1.19
N LEU A 49 5.99 11.53 -0.22
CA LEU A 49 6.55 11.42 1.13
C LEU A 49 7.93 10.77 1.10
N GLU A 50 8.09 9.66 0.37
CA GLU A 50 9.37 8.97 0.23
C GLU A 50 10.46 9.88 -0.34
N ARG A 51 10.15 10.72 -1.34
CA ARG A 51 11.11 11.69 -1.90
C ARG A 51 11.49 12.80 -0.92
N VAL A 52 10.56 13.22 -0.07
CA VAL A 52 10.77 14.32 0.88
C VAL A 52 11.52 13.84 2.13
N ASP A 53 11.15 12.67 2.65
CA ASP A 53 11.62 12.14 3.93
C ASP A 53 12.77 11.13 3.77
N GLY A 54 12.91 10.48 2.61
CA GLY A 54 13.93 9.46 2.36
C GLY A 54 15.37 9.90 2.66
N PRO A 55 15.84 11.06 2.13
CA PRO A 55 17.20 11.54 2.43
C PRO A 55 17.35 12.10 3.85
N LYS A 56 16.26 12.61 4.45
CA LYS A 56 16.31 13.32 5.74
C LYS A 56 16.23 12.39 6.94
N GLN A 57 15.48 11.30 6.85
CA GLN A 57 15.30 10.36 7.95
C GLN A 57 16.57 9.54 8.24
N CYS A 58 17.41 9.30 7.21
CA CYS A 58 18.71 8.65 7.37
C CYS A 58 19.73 9.52 8.16
N LEU A 59 19.61 10.86 8.08
CA LEU A 59 20.50 11.80 8.78
C LEU A 59 20.10 12.07 10.24
N LEU A 60 18.84 11.81 10.61
CA LEU A 60 18.29 12.07 11.95
C LEU A 60 18.26 10.82 12.86
N MET A 61 18.55 9.63 12.32
CA MET A 61 18.69 8.39 13.09
C MET A 61 20.16 8.06 13.47
N ARG A 62 21.04 9.08 13.51
CA ARG A 62 22.41 8.97 14.06
C ARG A 62 22.52 9.70 15.38
#